data_AF-A0A6A6FL85-F1
#
_entry.id   AF-A0A6A6FL85-F1
#
_cell.length_a   1.000
_cell.length_b   1.000
_cell.length_c   1.000
_cell.angle_alpha   90.00
_cell.angle_beta   90.00
_cell.angle_gamma   90.00
#
_symmetry.space_group_name_H-M   'P 1'
#
loop_
_entity.id
_entity.type
_entity.pdbx_description
1 polymer ?
#
loop_
_entity_poly.entity_id
_entity_poly.type
_entity_poly.pdbx_seq_one_letter_code
_entity_poly.pdbx_strand_id
1 'polypeptide(L)'
;MASSSDSTEMFENLEALDGQQDPLLPSEASVKMKKHRRSCVWVILGLSYVLVAGLASVFTRKYMLHLCSSERKSSFLDGIDRSFHIERGNSVDFQTNDEHDPHGGELSWNNFTISYEQGGDDIERWWLDLGTYTTPILVPEKFAADFGFDPRKHELVHPGDPGWQAGEVPYTGYPASIEVMHKMHCLDLLRQASFYNHEYYASLHSAPWSHGRDTLMRHVGHCVDILRQKIMCDAEIDMVPFLKGTGKTHHPRNDWTLPKKCRNFDSVRSWLWHHQWVAGDSNFKLNDHHSFTDRQTFTEVPLHSMGQLWRGY
;
A
#
# COMPACT_ATOMS: atom_id res chain seq x y z
N MET A 1 7.29 112.26 2.65
CA MET A 1 7.98 111.96 3.93
C MET A 1 8.04 110.45 4.01
N ALA A 2 9.17 109.75 3.79
CA ALA A 2 10.47 109.88 4.47
C ALA A 2 10.26 109.90 6.01
N SER A 3 10.88 109.07 6.83
CA SER A 3 12.30 108.70 6.89
C SER A 3 12.45 107.31 7.55
N SER A 4 13.44 106.48 7.18
CA SER A 4 14.79 106.36 7.80
C SER A 4 14.73 106.19 9.32
N SER A 5 15.52 105.37 9.99
CA SER A 5 16.79 104.66 9.76
C SER A 5 16.98 103.84 11.05
N ASP A 6 17.41 102.59 10.99
CA ASP A 6 18.77 102.14 11.29
C ASP A 6 19.33 102.50 12.69
N SER A 7 20.22 101.64 13.14
CA SER A 7 21.15 101.74 14.27
C SER A 7 20.53 101.60 15.65
N THR A 8 20.64 100.43 16.29
CA THR A 8 21.89 99.85 16.82
C THR A 8 22.50 100.75 17.89
N GLU A 9 22.53 100.20 19.09
CA GLU A 9 23.68 100.12 20.00
C GLU A 9 23.18 100.33 21.43
N MET A 10 23.11 99.25 22.21
CA MET A 10 24.26 98.52 22.76
C MET A 10 24.91 99.36 23.86
N PHE A 11 25.22 98.65 24.95
CA PHE A 11 25.83 99.14 26.18
C PHE A 11 24.81 99.83 27.10
N GLU A 12 24.56 99.34 28.31
CA GLU A 12 25.51 98.76 29.24
C GLU A 12 24.72 98.17 30.41
N ASN A 13 25.22 97.05 30.95
CA ASN A 13 25.21 96.75 32.38
C ASN A 13 23.84 96.46 33.04
N LEU A 14 23.68 95.49 33.93
CA LEU A 14 24.60 94.67 34.69
C LEU A 14 23.72 93.54 35.28
N GLU A 15 24.27 92.34 35.29
CA GLU A 15 24.21 91.35 36.38
C GLU A 15 22.91 91.08 37.16
N ALA A 16 22.70 89.77 37.32
CA ALA A 16 21.92 89.11 38.37
C ALA A 16 20.41 89.05 38.17
N LEU A 17 19.97 88.05 37.41
CA LEU A 17 19.18 86.96 37.97
C LEU A 17 19.54 85.67 37.21
N ASP A 18 20.43 84.91 37.83
CA ASP A 18 20.65 83.48 37.63
C ASP A 18 19.32 82.72 37.83
N GLY A 19 19.03 81.77 36.94
CA GLY A 19 17.84 80.94 37.07
C GLY A 19 17.35 80.33 35.77
N GLN A 20 17.92 79.16 35.44
CA GLN A 20 17.24 78.04 34.78
C GLN A 20 17.40 77.91 33.24
N GLN A 21 18.50 77.27 32.81
CA GLN A 21 18.57 76.54 31.54
C GLN A 21 18.95 75.06 31.79
N ASP A 22 17.92 74.21 31.63
CA ASP A 22 17.85 72.79 31.21
C ASP A 22 18.98 71.77 31.47
N PRO A 23 18.57 70.51 31.73
CA PRO A 23 19.06 69.43 30.88
C PRO A 23 17.91 68.65 30.25
N LEU A 24 17.51 69.08 29.04
CA LEU A 24 16.64 68.32 28.12
C LEU A 24 17.40 67.17 27.41
N LEU A 25 18.61 66.80 27.86
CA LEU A 25 19.37 65.68 27.30
C LEU A 25 19.57 64.58 28.36
N PRO A 26 19.28 63.31 28.03
CA PRO A 26 19.50 62.21 28.95
C PRO A 26 20.98 62.12 29.33
N SER A 27 21.29 61.95 30.62
CA SER A 27 22.68 61.78 31.08
C SER A 27 23.37 60.62 30.35
N GLU A 28 24.68 60.72 30.10
CA GLU A 28 25.43 59.67 29.40
C GLU A 28 25.24 58.28 30.02
N ALA A 29 25.08 58.21 31.35
CA ALA A 29 24.78 57.00 32.08
C ALA A 29 23.42 56.38 31.65
N SER A 30 22.39 57.20 31.47
CA SER A 30 21.07 56.76 31.02
C SER A 30 21.08 56.25 29.57
N VAL A 31 21.89 56.86 28.69
CA VAL A 31 22.08 56.42 27.30
C VAL A 31 22.85 55.10 27.25
N LYS A 32 23.94 54.96 28.02
CA LYS A 32 24.70 53.71 28.14
C LYS A 32 23.85 52.56 28.70
N MET A 33 23.05 52.79 29.74
CA MET A 33 22.12 51.78 30.28
C MET A 33 21.05 51.37 29.26
N LYS A 34 20.45 52.32 28.52
CA LYS A 34 19.48 52.00 27.45
C LYS A 34 20.14 51.22 26.30
N LYS A 35 21.37 51.56 25.90
CA LYS A 35 22.13 50.84 24.87
C LYS A 35 22.49 49.42 25.31
N HIS A 36 22.93 49.25 26.56
CA HIS A 36 23.24 47.94 27.13
C HIS A 36 21.99 47.05 27.25
N ARG A 37 20.88 47.62 27.75
CA ARG A 37 19.59 46.92 27.85
C ARG A 37 19.04 46.50 26.48
N ARG A 38 19.16 47.36 25.45
CA ARG A 38 18.81 47.00 24.05
C ARG A 38 19.71 45.89 23.52
N SER A 39 21.02 45.95 23.78
CA SER A 39 21.97 44.91 23.35
C SER A 39 21.67 43.55 24.00
N CYS A 40 21.35 43.50 25.30
CA CYS A 40 20.93 42.26 25.96
C CYS A 40 19.64 41.69 25.38
N VAL A 41 18.65 42.53 25.05
CA VAL A 41 17.39 42.07 24.42
C VAL A 41 17.66 41.45 23.06
N TRP A 42 18.50 42.06 22.22
CA TRP A 42 18.86 41.48 20.92
C TRP A 42 19.67 40.18 21.04
N VAL A 43 20.54 40.06 22.04
CA VAL A 43 21.28 38.82 22.32
C VAL A 43 20.32 37.72 22.79
N ILE A 44 19.38 38.01 23.69
CA ILE A 44 18.38 37.05 24.16
C ILE A 44 17.45 36.62 23.01
N LEU A 45 16.98 37.57 22.18
CA LEU A 45 16.17 37.26 21.01
C LEU A 45 16.95 36.41 20.00
N GLY A 46 18.21 36.74 19.72
CA GLY A 46 19.08 35.95 18.85
C GLY A 46 19.30 34.53 19.37
N LEU A 47 19.59 34.37 20.67
CA LEU A 47 19.75 33.05 21.29
C LEU A 47 18.44 32.25 21.28
N SER A 48 17.30 32.90 21.53
CA SER A 48 15.99 32.25 21.47
C SER A 48 15.65 31.77 20.06
N TYR A 49 15.99 32.56 19.04
CA TYR A 49 15.79 32.19 17.63
C TYR A 49 16.67 30.99 17.25
N VAL A 50 17.95 31.00 17.62
CA VAL A 50 18.86 29.87 17.36
C VAL A 50 18.39 28.61 18.06
N LEU A 51 17.87 28.71 19.30
CA LEU A 51 17.36 27.58 20.05
C LEU A 51 16.09 27.00 19.41
N VAL A 52 15.13 27.84 19.02
CA VAL A 52 13.90 27.41 18.34
C VAL A 52 14.22 26.80 16.97
N ALA A 53 15.10 27.42 16.18
CA ALA A 53 15.52 26.90 14.88
C ALA A 53 16.26 25.56 15.02
N GLY A 54 17.14 25.44 16.03
CA GLY A 54 17.85 24.21 16.34
C GLY A 54 16.90 23.09 16.77
N LEU A 55 15.98 23.36 17.69
CA LEU A 55 14.96 22.40 18.14
C LEU A 55 14.02 22.00 17.00
N ALA A 56 13.54 22.95 16.19
CA ALA A 56 12.72 22.66 15.03
C ALA A 56 13.47 21.80 14.00
N SER A 57 14.77 22.04 13.78
CA SER A 57 15.60 21.23 12.88
C SER A 57 15.81 19.81 13.39
N VAL A 58 16.08 19.65 14.69
CA VAL A 58 16.22 18.32 15.33
C VAL A 58 14.89 17.57 15.30
N PHE A 59 13.79 18.24 15.64
CA PHE A 59 12.46 17.65 15.62
C PHE A 59 12.07 17.25 14.20
N THR A 60 12.23 18.15 13.22
CA THR A 60 11.94 17.88 11.80
C THR A 60 12.82 16.75 11.28
N ARG A 61 14.13 16.71 11.59
CA ARG A 61 15.00 15.60 11.20
C ARG A 61 14.55 14.28 11.81
N LYS A 62 14.22 14.25 13.11
CA LYS A 62 13.75 13.04 13.80
C LYS A 62 12.40 12.58 13.25
N TYR A 63 11.47 13.51 13.00
CA TYR A 63 10.14 13.22 12.46
C TYR A 63 10.19 12.81 10.99
N MET A 64 10.96 13.49 10.15
CA MET A 64 11.18 13.12 8.75
C MET A 64 11.89 11.78 8.62
N LEU A 65 12.89 11.49 9.45
CA LEU A 65 13.49 10.15 9.50
C LEU A 65 12.47 9.09 9.93
N HIS A 66 11.52 9.40 10.82
CA HIS A 66 10.48 8.45 11.22
C HIS A 66 9.39 8.27 10.17
N LEU A 67 8.97 9.35 9.50
CA LEU A 67 8.01 9.33 8.40
C LEU A 67 8.59 8.63 7.16
N CYS A 68 9.87 8.88 6.82
CA CYS A 68 10.59 8.17 5.77
C CYS A 68 10.97 6.73 6.16
N SER A 69 11.03 6.41 7.46
CA SER A 69 11.26 5.05 7.95
C SER A 69 10.06 4.11 7.75
N SER A 70 8.88 4.62 7.37
CA SER A 70 7.69 3.77 7.20
C SER A 70 7.73 2.87 5.95
N GLU A 71 8.74 3.06 5.09
CA GLU A 71 9.10 2.13 4.02
C GLU A 71 10.62 2.06 3.83
N ARG A 72 11.31 1.36 4.73
CA ARG A 72 12.66 0.91 4.39
C ARG A 72 12.52 -0.18 3.33
N LYS A 73 12.56 0.22 2.06
CA LYS A 73 12.51 -0.70 0.92
C LYS A 73 13.82 -1.49 0.89
N SER A 74 13.73 -2.82 0.89
CA SER A 74 14.92 -3.66 0.78
C SER A 74 15.62 -3.40 -0.56
N SER A 75 16.94 -3.19 -0.52
CA SER A 75 17.75 -3.05 -1.74
C SER A 75 17.87 -4.35 -2.53
N PHE A 76 17.46 -5.49 -1.94
CA PHE A 76 17.29 -6.75 -2.66
C PHE A 76 16.33 -6.62 -3.84
N LEU A 77 15.38 -5.68 -3.77
CA LEU A 77 14.33 -5.45 -4.76
C LEU A 77 14.51 -4.13 -5.52
N ASP A 78 15.74 -3.61 -5.62
CA ASP A 78 16.04 -2.37 -6.34
C ASP A 78 15.87 -2.49 -7.86
N GLY A 79 15.90 -3.71 -8.41
CA GLY A 79 15.69 -3.97 -9.85
C GLY A 79 14.23 -3.97 -10.30
N ILE A 80 13.27 -3.86 -9.37
CA ILE A 80 11.84 -3.87 -9.69
C ILE A 80 11.33 -2.42 -9.73
N ASP A 81 10.78 -2.00 -10.87
CA ASP A 81 10.04 -0.75 -10.95
C ASP A 81 8.77 -0.84 -10.08
N ARG A 82 8.62 0.11 -9.16
CA ARG A 82 7.47 0.20 -8.24
C ARG A 82 6.61 1.43 -8.51
N SER A 83 6.82 2.08 -9.65
CA SER A 83 5.98 3.18 -10.09
C SER A 83 4.59 2.67 -10.47
N PHE A 84 3.58 3.55 -10.40
CA PHE A 84 2.24 3.19 -10.81
C PHE A 84 2.14 3.24 -12.33
N HIS A 85 1.62 2.18 -12.93
CA HIS A 85 1.30 2.09 -14.34
C HIS A 85 -0.22 2.04 -14.54
N ILE A 86 -0.70 2.47 -15.71
CA ILE A 86 -2.10 2.36 -16.09
C ILE A 86 -2.20 1.29 -17.17
N GLU A 87 -2.84 0.20 -16.82
CA GLU A 87 -3.16 -0.88 -17.75
C GLU A 87 -4.67 -0.96 -17.98
N ARG A 88 -5.06 -1.47 -19.14
CA ARG A 88 -6.46 -1.74 -19.47
C ARG A 88 -6.65 -3.24 -19.66
N GLY A 89 -7.51 -3.80 -18.83
CA GLY A 89 -7.98 -5.17 -18.93
C GLY A 89 -8.87 -5.41 -20.15
N ASN A 90 -9.19 -6.68 -20.40
CA ASN A 90 -10.27 -7.01 -21.33
C ASN A 90 -11.64 -6.68 -20.70
N SER A 91 -12.61 -6.38 -21.55
CA SER A 91 -14.02 -6.36 -21.16
C SER A 91 -14.63 -7.72 -21.47
N VAL A 92 -15.35 -8.31 -20.51
CA VAL A 92 -16.25 -9.42 -20.83
C VAL A 92 -17.49 -8.80 -21.44
N ASP A 93 -17.42 -8.60 -22.75
CA ASP A 93 -18.60 -8.25 -23.51
C ASP A 93 -19.30 -9.56 -23.88
N PHE A 94 -20.55 -9.70 -23.43
CA PHE A 94 -21.39 -10.83 -23.77
C PHE A 94 -21.89 -10.75 -25.22
N GLN A 95 -21.58 -9.68 -25.95
CA GLN A 95 -21.99 -9.45 -27.33
C GLN A 95 -20.96 -8.61 -28.12
N THR A 96 -19.78 -9.14 -28.42
CA THR A 96 -19.01 -8.56 -29.53
C THR A 96 -19.62 -9.05 -30.84
N ASN A 97 -20.44 -8.20 -31.49
CA ASN A 97 -20.71 -8.29 -32.94
C ASN A 97 -19.44 -7.91 -33.73
N ASP A 98 -18.29 -8.50 -33.39
CA ASP A 98 -17.09 -8.35 -34.20
C ASP A 98 -17.23 -9.33 -35.36
N GLU A 99 -17.46 -8.80 -36.57
CA GLU A 99 -17.58 -9.60 -37.80
C GLU A 99 -16.29 -10.40 -38.12
N HIS A 100 -15.18 -10.10 -37.43
CA HIS A 100 -13.91 -10.83 -37.55
C HIS A 100 -13.66 -11.82 -36.40
N ASP A 101 -14.59 -11.95 -35.45
CA ASP A 101 -14.55 -13.02 -34.46
C ASP A 101 -14.99 -14.34 -35.12
N PRO A 102 -14.09 -15.32 -35.32
CA PRO A 102 -14.44 -16.62 -35.90
C PRO A 102 -15.46 -17.40 -35.06
N HIS A 103 -15.80 -16.91 -33.86
CA HIS A 103 -16.75 -17.50 -32.93
C HIS A 103 -17.99 -16.64 -32.66
N GLY A 104 -18.20 -15.57 -33.44
CA GLY A 104 -19.48 -14.88 -33.56
C GLY A 104 -20.06 -14.30 -32.26
N GLY A 105 -19.24 -13.74 -31.38
CA GLY A 105 -19.72 -13.07 -30.16
C GLY A 105 -20.34 -14.01 -29.12
N GLU A 106 -20.37 -15.32 -29.36
CA GLU A 106 -20.89 -16.33 -28.43
C GLU A 106 -19.83 -16.78 -27.40
N LEU A 107 -18.54 -16.59 -27.70
CA LEU A 107 -17.43 -17.08 -26.89
C LEU A 107 -16.73 -15.93 -26.16
N SER A 108 -17.16 -15.65 -24.94
CA SER A 108 -16.52 -14.70 -24.01
C SER A 108 -15.19 -15.24 -23.43
N TRP A 109 -14.47 -16.05 -24.19
CA TRP A 109 -13.27 -16.77 -23.74
C TRP A 109 -12.03 -16.06 -24.24
N ASN A 110 -11.04 -15.90 -23.36
CA ASN A 110 -9.70 -15.56 -23.77
C ASN A 110 -8.79 -16.79 -23.65
N ASN A 111 -7.56 -16.67 -24.13
CA ASN A 111 -6.61 -17.77 -24.17
C ASN A 111 -6.18 -18.33 -22.80
N PHE A 112 -6.48 -17.62 -21.70
CA PHE A 112 -6.25 -18.12 -20.33
C PHE A 112 -7.41 -19.01 -19.83
N THR A 113 -8.62 -18.85 -20.37
CA THR A 113 -9.84 -19.42 -19.80
C THR A 113 -10.72 -20.18 -20.80
N ILE A 114 -10.29 -20.25 -22.06
CA ILE A 114 -10.89 -21.13 -23.06
C ILE A 114 -10.85 -22.59 -22.58
N SER A 115 -11.81 -23.42 -23.01
CA SER A 115 -11.86 -24.82 -22.58
C SER A 115 -10.71 -25.64 -23.17
N TYR A 116 -10.31 -26.72 -22.51
CA TYR A 116 -9.23 -27.58 -22.99
C TYR A 116 -9.59 -28.26 -24.32
N GLU A 117 -10.88 -28.52 -24.57
CA GLU A 117 -11.35 -29.07 -25.85
C GLU A 117 -11.11 -28.11 -27.02
N GLN A 118 -11.08 -26.81 -26.75
CA GLN A 118 -10.87 -25.77 -27.77
C GLN A 118 -9.41 -25.30 -27.84
N GLY A 119 -8.79 -25.00 -26.69
CA GLY A 119 -7.45 -24.44 -26.62
C GLY A 119 -6.31 -25.45 -26.46
N GLY A 120 -6.61 -26.71 -26.12
CA GLY A 120 -5.60 -27.76 -25.94
C GLY A 120 -4.46 -27.34 -24.99
N ASP A 121 -3.25 -27.80 -25.31
CA ASP A 121 -2.04 -27.54 -24.50
C ASP A 121 -1.56 -26.07 -24.58
N ASP A 122 -2.01 -25.30 -25.58
CA ASP A 122 -1.59 -23.90 -25.72
C ASP A 122 -2.02 -23.05 -24.52
N ILE A 123 -3.12 -23.42 -23.85
CA ILE A 123 -3.61 -22.76 -22.63
C ILE A 123 -2.51 -22.76 -21.57
N GLU A 124 -1.80 -23.88 -21.38
CA GLU A 124 -0.72 -23.99 -20.39
C GLU A 124 0.43 -23.05 -20.71
N ARG A 125 0.67 -22.76 -21.99
CA ARG A 125 1.71 -21.81 -22.40
C ARG A 125 1.39 -20.38 -21.95
N TRP A 126 0.13 -19.97 -22.05
CA TRP A 126 -0.30 -18.65 -21.57
C TRP A 126 -0.09 -18.50 -20.06
N TRP A 127 -0.42 -19.52 -19.28
CA TRP A 127 -0.20 -19.52 -17.83
C TRP A 127 1.28 -19.61 -17.47
N LEU A 128 2.06 -20.40 -18.20
CA LEU A 128 3.51 -20.49 -18.04
C LEU A 128 4.19 -19.13 -18.28
N ASP A 129 3.76 -18.38 -19.30
CA ASP A 129 4.30 -17.04 -19.60
C ASP A 129 3.98 -16.02 -18.51
N LEU A 130 2.95 -16.25 -17.68
CA LEU A 130 2.68 -15.46 -16.47
C LEU A 130 3.52 -15.87 -15.26
N GLY A 131 4.31 -16.94 -15.35
CA GLY A 131 5.18 -17.42 -14.28
C GLY A 131 4.49 -18.33 -13.26
N THR A 132 3.41 -19.05 -13.61
CA THR A 132 2.72 -19.97 -12.67
C THR A 132 3.58 -21.11 -12.15
N TYR A 133 4.68 -21.43 -12.83
CA TYR A 133 5.61 -22.50 -12.48
C TYR A 133 6.98 -21.97 -12.03
N THR A 134 7.06 -20.73 -11.55
CA THR A 134 8.32 -20.17 -11.03
C THR A 134 8.84 -20.97 -9.84
N THR A 135 10.17 -21.15 -9.79
CA THR A 135 10.84 -21.74 -8.64
C THR A 135 11.05 -20.72 -7.52
N PRO A 136 11.26 -21.16 -6.28
CA PRO A 136 11.56 -20.26 -5.16
C PRO A 136 12.84 -19.47 -5.43
N ILE A 137 12.87 -18.23 -4.93
CA ILE A 137 14.09 -17.43 -4.89
C ILE A 137 14.80 -17.65 -3.55
N LEU A 138 16.11 -17.42 -3.53
CA LEU A 138 16.90 -17.45 -2.32
C LEU A 138 17.16 -16.02 -1.85
N VAL A 139 16.57 -15.62 -0.73
CA VAL A 139 16.78 -14.29 -0.13
C VAL A 139 18.02 -14.34 0.76
N PRO A 140 19.09 -13.58 0.47
CA PRO A 140 20.28 -13.55 1.32
C PRO A 140 19.95 -13.19 2.77
N GLU A 141 20.58 -13.86 3.73
CA GLU A 141 20.32 -13.66 5.17
C GLU A 141 20.39 -12.18 5.61
N LYS A 142 21.29 -11.40 5.01
CA LYS A 142 21.43 -9.96 5.30
C LYS A 142 20.15 -9.14 5.06
N PHE A 143 19.22 -9.62 4.23
CA PHE A 143 17.94 -8.98 3.92
C PHE A 143 16.76 -9.54 4.73
N ALA A 144 16.99 -10.56 5.57
CA ALA A 144 15.94 -11.23 6.34
C ALA A 144 15.09 -10.23 7.16
N ALA A 145 15.74 -9.23 7.78
CA ALA A 145 15.06 -8.23 8.60
C ALA A 145 14.11 -7.33 7.79
N ASP A 146 14.38 -7.11 6.50
CA ASP A 146 13.54 -6.26 5.66
C ASP A 146 12.18 -6.91 5.37
N PHE A 147 12.12 -8.25 5.38
CA PHE A 147 10.92 -9.04 5.10
C PHE A 147 10.34 -9.71 6.35
N GLY A 148 10.88 -9.41 7.54
CA GLY A 148 10.41 -9.99 8.80
C GLY A 148 10.70 -11.49 8.94
N PHE A 149 11.76 -11.99 8.30
CA PHE A 149 12.11 -13.41 8.38
C PHE A 149 12.78 -13.73 9.72
N ASP A 150 12.34 -14.82 10.36
CA ASP A 150 12.88 -15.29 11.65
C ASP A 150 13.57 -16.65 11.46
N PRO A 151 14.89 -16.78 11.72
CA PRO A 151 15.63 -18.05 11.59
C PRO A 151 15.14 -19.14 12.54
N ARG A 152 14.28 -18.84 13.53
CA ARG A 152 13.68 -19.85 14.41
C ARG A 152 12.42 -20.46 13.79
N LYS A 153 11.74 -19.73 12.90
CA LYS A 153 10.44 -20.10 12.30
C LYS A 153 10.58 -20.51 10.84
N HIS A 154 11.39 -19.78 10.08
CA HIS A 154 11.57 -19.96 8.65
C HIS A 154 12.79 -20.81 8.32
N GLU A 155 12.69 -21.53 7.22
CA GLU A 155 13.77 -22.34 6.65
C GLU A 155 14.95 -21.43 6.29
N LEU A 156 16.14 -21.80 6.74
CA LEU A 156 17.40 -21.12 6.45
C LEU A 156 18.34 -22.19 5.92
N VAL A 157 18.79 -22.03 4.68
CA VAL A 157 19.71 -22.97 4.03
C VAL A 157 21.11 -22.38 3.96
N HIS A 158 22.11 -23.25 4.06
CA HIS A 158 23.53 -22.92 4.01
C HIS A 158 24.24 -23.68 2.89
N PRO A 159 25.33 -23.11 2.33
CA PRO A 159 26.18 -23.84 1.39
C PRO A 159 26.72 -25.12 2.03
N GLY A 160 26.44 -26.27 1.40
CA GLY A 160 26.87 -27.59 1.88
C GLY A 160 25.89 -28.29 2.82
N ASP A 161 24.68 -27.75 3.02
CA ASP A 161 23.64 -28.44 3.78
C ASP A 161 23.31 -29.83 3.17
N PRO A 162 23.14 -30.86 4.00
CA PRO A 162 22.78 -32.20 3.53
C PRO A 162 21.41 -32.15 2.86
N GLY A 163 21.36 -32.46 1.56
CA GLY A 163 20.13 -32.40 0.75
C GLY A 163 20.25 -31.56 -0.52
N TRP A 164 21.30 -30.75 -0.63
CA TRP A 164 21.60 -29.93 -1.82
C TRP A 164 22.90 -30.35 -2.48
N GLN A 165 22.94 -30.32 -3.81
CA GLN A 165 24.17 -30.57 -4.57
C GLN A 165 25.14 -29.38 -4.46
N ALA A 166 26.41 -29.63 -4.74
CA ALA A 166 27.43 -28.59 -4.72
C ALA A 166 27.09 -27.48 -5.74
N GLY A 167 26.93 -26.25 -5.24
CA GLY A 167 26.62 -25.08 -6.05
C GLY A 167 25.12 -24.71 -6.13
N GLU A 168 24.20 -25.56 -5.64
CA GLU A 168 22.76 -25.24 -5.62
C GLU A 168 22.42 -24.15 -4.60
N VAL A 169 23.15 -24.10 -3.48
CA VAL A 169 23.04 -23.05 -2.45
C VAL A 169 24.31 -22.18 -2.50
N PRO A 170 24.31 -21.08 -3.26
CA PRO A 170 25.50 -20.23 -3.44
C PRO A 170 25.87 -19.41 -2.20
N TYR A 171 24.93 -19.19 -1.28
CA TYR A 171 25.11 -18.44 -0.03
C TYR A 171 24.03 -18.80 0.98
N THR A 172 24.24 -18.44 2.26
CA THR A 172 23.22 -18.61 3.30
C THR A 172 22.00 -17.72 3.01
N GLY A 173 20.81 -18.32 2.98
CA GLY A 173 19.60 -17.57 2.66
C GLY A 173 18.29 -18.31 2.96
N TYR A 174 17.20 -17.57 2.84
CA TYR A 174 15.84 -18.06 3.05
C TYR A 174 15.21 -18.36 1.69
N PRO A 175 14.82 -19.62 1.41
CA PRO A 175 13.99 -19.91 0.26
C PRO A 175 12.61 -19.25 0.47
N ALA A 176 12.17 -18.49 -0.52
CA ALA A 176 10.92 -17.74 -0.47
C ALA A 176 10.26 -17.68 -1.86
N SER A 177 8.94 -17.49 -1.87
CA SER A 177 8.18 -17.14 -3.06
C SER A 177 7.87 -15.64 -3.05
N ILE A 178 7.81 -15.03 -4.23
CA ILE A 178 7.22 -13.70 -4.39
C ILE A 178 5.69 -13.84 -4.46
N GLU A 179 4.96 -13.03 -3.69
CA GLU A 179 3.52 -13.21 -3.46
C GLU A 179 2.71 -13.20 -4.77
N VAL A 180 3.01 -12.30 -5.72
CA VAL A 180 2.30 -12.24 -7.02
C VAL A 180 2.36 -13.56 -7.79
N MET A 181 3.53 -14.20 -7.84
CA MET A 181 3.69 -15.47 -8.56
C MET A 181 3.02 -16.62 -7.81
N HIS A 182 3.06 -16.60 -6.48
CA HIS A 182 2.35 -17.60 -5.68
C HIS A 182 0.82 -17.48 -5.86
N LYS A 183 0.28 -16.27 -5.87
CA LYS A 183 -1.14 -16.02 -6.16
C LYS A 183 -1.53 -16.48 -7.56
N MET A 184 -0.67 -16.23 -8.56
CA MET A 184 -0.90 -16.66 -9.94
C MET A 184 -0.91 -18.19 -10.04
N HIS A 185 0.06 -18.86 -9.42
CA HIS A 185 0.10 -20.33 -9.31
C HIS A 185 -1.17 -20.90 -8.65
N CYS A 186 -1.60 -20.33 -7.53
CA CYS A 186 -2.82 -20.77 -6.86
C CYS A 186 -4.07 -20.58 -7.72
N LEU A 187 -4.16 -19.46 -8.44
CA LEU A 187 -5.29 -19.20 -9.34
C LEU A 187 -5.34 -20.20 -10.49
N ASP A 188 -4.18 -20.54 -11.07
CA ASP A 188 -4.09 -21.56 -12.12
C ASP A 188 -4.50 -22.94 -11.59
N LEU A 189 -4.05 -23.32 -10.39
CA LEU A 189 -4.49 -24.56 -9.75
C LEU A 189 -6.00 -24.59 -9.51
N LEU A 190 -6.60 -23.46 -9.07
CA LEU A 190 -8.06 -23.35 -8.90
C LEU A 190 -8.81 -23.48 -10.23
N ARG A 191 -8.28 -22.92 -11.33
CA ARG A 191 -8.83 -23.10 -12.68
C ARG A 191 -8.83 -24.58 -13.06
N GLN A 192 -7.68 -25.25 -12.93
CA GLN A 192 -7.50 -26.67 -13.26
C GLN A 192 -8.39 -27.58 -12.40
N ALA A 193 -8.57 -27.23 -11.11
CA ALA A 193 -9.34 -28.00 -10.14
C ALA A 193 -10.81 -27.58 -10.00
N SER A 194 -11.33 -26.74 -10.90
CA SER A 194 -12.69 -26.17 -10.80
C SER A 194 -13.83 -27.22 -10.71
N PHE A 195 -13.57 -28.48 -11.05
CA PHE A 195 -14.50 -29.60 -10.92
C PHE A 195 -14.59 -30.22 -9.50
N TYR A 196 -13.65 -29.92 -8.59
CA TYR A 196 -13.42 -30.65 -7.33
C TYR A 196 -14.64 -30.71 -6.38
N ASN A 197 -15.53 -29.71 -6.40
CA ASN A 197 -16.77 -29.70 -5.60
C ASN A 197 -18.03 -29.53 -6.45
N HIS A 198 -17.93 -29.76 -7.76
CA HIS A 198 -18.98 -29.40 -8.71
C HIS A 198 -20.31 -30.12 -8.42
N GLU A 199 -20.28 -31.44 -8.21
CA GLU A 199 -21.50 -32.24 -8.01
C GLU A 199 -22.30 -31.80 -6.78
N TYR A 200 -21.59 -31.51 -5.67
CA TYR A 200 -22.23 -31.07 -4.44
C TYR A 200 -22.96 -29.73 -4.63
N TYR A 201 -22.27 -28.71 -5.17
CA TYR A 201 -22.87 -27.39 -5.35
C TYR A 201 -23.91 -27.34 -6.49
N ALA A 202 -23.74 -28.18 -7.52
CA ALA A 202 -24.76 -28.37 -8.54
C ALA A 202 -26.06 -28.99 -7.99
N SER A 203 -25.99 -29.75 -6.89
CA SER A 203 -27.17 -30.29 -6.22
C SER A 203 -27.89 -29.27 -5.32
N LEU A 204 -27.21 -28.21 -4.89
CA LEU A 204 -27.73 -27.23 -3.93
C LEU A 204 -28.25 -25.94 -4.58
N HIS A 205 -27.58 -25.45 -5.61
CA HIS A 205 -27.86 -24.13 -6.18
C HIS A 205 -28.59 -24.23 -7.52
N SER A 206 -29.43 -23.24 -7.81
CA SER A 206 -30.06 -23.06 -9.13
C SER A 206 -29.07 -22.38 -10.08
N ALA A 207 -29.18 -21.07 -10.34
CA ALA A 207 -28.26 -20.35 -11.21
C ALA A 207 -26.91 -20.06 -10.52
N PRO A 208 -25.75 -20.14 -11.21
CA PRO A 208 -25.52 -20.54 -12.61
C PRO A 208 -25.45 -22.05 -12.85
N TRP A 209 -25.46 -22.86 -11.77
CA TRP A 209 -25.25 -24.31 -11.79
C TRP A 209 -26.32 -25.12 -12.56
N SER A 210 -27.53 -24.58 -12.68
CA SER A 210 -28.69 -25.20 -13.34
C SER A 210 -28.88 -24.78 -14.80
N HIS A 211 -28.05 -23.86 -15.32
CA HIS A 211 -28.15 -23.32 -16.69
C HIS A 211 -27.22 -24.03 -17.69
N GLY A 212 -26.78 -25.25 -17.37
CA GLY A 212 -25.95 -26.07 -18.24
C GLY A 212 -24.45 -25.78 -18.10
N ARG A 213 -23.65 -26.75 -18.58
CA ARG A 213 -22.18 -26.75 -18.45
C ARG A 213 -21.53 -25.51 -19.05
N ASP A 214 -21.95 -25.08 -20.23
CA ASP A 214 -21.31 -23.96 -20.94
C ASP A 214 -21.52 -22.61 -20.21
N THR A 215 -22.70 -22.38 -19.63
CA THR A 215 -22.97 -21.17 -18.83
C THR A 215 -22.10 -21.10 -17.58
N LEU A 216 -21.95 -22.23 -16.88
CA LEU A 216 -21.12 -22.32 -15.68
C LEU A 216 -19.65 -22.12 -16.02
N MET A 217 -19.16 -22.80 -17.06
CA MET A 217 -17.78 -22.64 -17.50
C MET A 217 -17.51 -21.16 -17.80
N ARG A 218 -18.42 -20.45 -18.52
CA ARG A 218 -18.25 -19.02 -18.86
C ARG A 218 -18.11 -18.13 -17.63
N HIS A 219 -18.97 -18.35 -16.64
CA HIS A 219 -18.90 -17.62 -15.37
C HIS A 219 -17.59 -17.89 -14.65
N VAL A 220 -17.20 -19.16 -14.50
CA VAL A 220 -15.96 -19.55 -13.82
C VAL A 220 -14.75 -18.97 -14.54
N GLY A 221 -14.68 -19.10 -15.87
CA GLY A 221 -13.57 -18.54 -16.65
C GLY A 221 -13.47 -17.03 -16.51
N HIS A 222 -14.58 -16.30 -16.63
CA HIS A 222 -14.59 -14.87 -16.38
C HIS A 222 -14.10 -14.50 -14.97
N CYS A 223 -14.56 -15.21 -13.93
CA CYS A 223 -14.10 -15.00 -12.56
C CYS A 223 -12.59 -15.24 -12.42
N VAL A 224 -12.07 -16.32 -13.02
CA VAL A 224 -10.63 -16.61 -13.06
C VAL A 224 -9.89 -15.45 -13.73
N ASP A 225 -10.38 -14.95 -14.86
CA ASP A 225 -9.71 -13.87 -15.57
C ASP A 225 -9.72 -12.53 -14.81
N ILE A 226 -10.82 -12.17 -14.14
CA ILE A 226 -10.86 -10.98 -13.28
C ILE A 226 -9.79 -11.07 -12.18
N LEU A 227 -9.69 -12.24 -11.54
CA LEU A 227 -8.69 -12.45 -10.49
C LEU A 227 -7.27 -12.40 -11.05
N ARG A 228 -7.02 -13.00 -12.23
CA ARG A 228 -5.73 -12.95 -12.93
C ARG A 228 -5.33 -11.49 -13.19
N GLN A 229 -6.23 -10.70 -13.76
CA GLN A 229 -6.00 -9.28 -14.02
C GLN A 229 -5.75 -8.49 -12.72
N LYS A 230 -6.50 -8.79 -11.66
CA LYS A 230 -6.30 -8.15 -10.35
C LYS A 230 -4.93 -8.49 -9.74
N ILE A 231 -4.51 -9.75 -9.81
CA ILE A 231 -3.19 -10.19 -9.33
C ILE A 231 -2.08 -9.46 -10.11
N MET A 232 -2.21 -9.34 -11.44
CA MET A 232 -1.26 -8.59 -12.27
C MET A 232 -1.26 -7.09 -11.97
N CYS A 233 -2.43 -6.50 -11.70
CA CYS A 233 -2.56 -5.08 -11.39
C CYS A 233 -1.99 -4.73 -10.01
N ASP A 234 -2.17 -5.61 -9.01
CA ASP A 234 -1.58 -5.40 -7.68
C ASP A 234 -0.10 -5.72 -7.63
N ALA A 235 0.36 -6.70 -8.43
CA ALA A 235 1.76 -7.12 -8.56
C ALA A 235 2.52 -7.16 -7.22
N GLU A 236 1.94 -7.82 -6.21
CA GLU A 236 2.49 -7.82 -4.85
C GLU A 236 3.88 -8.48 -4.80
N ILE A 237 4.89 -7.68 -4.44
CA ILE A 237 6.29 -8.09 -4.37
C ILE A 237 6.75 -8.52 -2.97
N ASP A 238 5.80 -8.69 -2.04
CA ASP A 238 6.09 -9.17 -0.70
C ASP A 238 6.64 -10.60 -0.77
N MET A 239 7.59 -10.90 0.12
CA MET A 239 8.28 -12.19 0.15
C MET A 239 7.65 -13.11 1.17
N VAL A 240 7.34 -14.33 0.73
CA VAL A 240 6.72 -15.37 1.54
C VAL A 240 7.75 -16.46 1.83
N PRO A 241 8.29 -16.52 3.05
CA PRO A 241 9.29 -17.50 3.40
C PRO A 241 8.64 -18.85 3.65
N PHE A 242 9.43 -19.90 3.52
CA PHE A 242 9.00 -21.24 3.92
C PHE A 242 9.18 -21.45 5.42
N LEU A 243 8.19 -22.05 6.07
CA LEU A 243 8.27 -22.55 7.43
C LEU A 243 9.26 -23.72 7.50
N LYS A 244 9.96 -23.84 8.63
CA LYS A 244 10.79 -25.02 8.90
C LYS A 244 9.97 -26.30 8.85
N GLY A 245 10.52 -27.31 8.21
CA GLY A 245 9.92 -28.64 8.15
C GLY A 245 9.80 -29.27 9.55
N THR A 246 8.61 -29.79 9.88
CA THR A 246 8.37 -30.58 11.10
C THR A 246 8.28 -32.06 10.72
N GLY A 247 9.37 -32.69 10.29
CA GLY A 247 9.42 -34.13 9.97
C GLY A 247 10.09 -34.49 8.65
N LYS A 248 9.89 -35.75 8.19
CA LYS A 248 10.56 -36.34 7.01
C LYS A 248 10.02 -35.88 5.64
N THR A 249 8.98 -35.06 5.60
CA THR A 249 8.39 -34.54 4.36
C THR A 249 8.81 -33.09 4.17
N HIS A 250 9.76 -32.86 3.27
CA HIS A 250 10.33 -31.55 2.93
C HIS A 250 9.41 -30.69 2.03
N HIS A 251 8.09 -30.79 2.16
CA HIS A 251 7.22 -29.91 1.41
C HIS A 251 7.28 -28.50 2.02
N PRO A 252 7.79 -27.50 1.27
CA PRO A 252 7.86 -26.15 1.77
C PRO A 252 6.45 -25.63 2.05
N ARG A 253 6.22 -25.15 3.27
CA ARG A 253 4.95 -24.52 3.67
C ARG A 253 5.17 -23.03 3.76
N ASN A 254 4.45 -22.27 2.95
CA ASN A 254 4.49 -20.81 3.01
C ASN A 254 3.99 -20.28 4.35
N ASP A 255 4.68 -19.25 4.86
CA ASP A 255 4.21 -18.49 6.01
C ASP A 255 3.47 -17.21 5.58
N TRP A 256 2.15 -17.31 5.45
CA TRP A 256 1.30 -16.13 5.18
C TRP A 256 0.93 -15.33 6.43
N THR A 257 1.45 -15.68 7.61
CA THR A 257 1.16 -14.93 8.85
C THR A 257 1.98 -13.65 8.99
N LEU A 258 2.87 -13.37 8.04
CA LEU A 258 3.61 -12.12 7.98
C LEU A 258 2.66 -10.92 7.86
N PRO A 259 2.95 -9.79 8.54
CA PRO A 259 2.13 -8.59 8.45
C PRO A 259 2.05 -8.06 7.01
N LYS A 260 0.84 -7.82 6.52
CA LYS A 260 0.57 -7.22 5.20
C LYS A 260 -0.02 -5.81 5.35
N LYS A 261 0.28 -4.93 4.41
CA LYS A 261 -0.36 -3.61 4.32
C LYS A 261 -1.64 -3.73 3.49
N CYS A 262 -2.79 -3.76 4.16
CA CYS A 262 -4.10 -3.89 3.49
C CYS A 262 -4.90 -2.59 3.56
N ARG A 263 -5.82 -2.40 2.61
CA ARG A 263 -6.91 -1.44 2.78
C ARG A 263 -7.80 -1.88 3.95
N ASN A 264 -8.45 -0.94 4.62
CA ASN A 264 -9.34 -1.25 5.74
C ASN A 264 -10.62 -1.95 5.24
N PHE A 265 -10.57 -3.27 5.17
CA PHE A 265 -11.66 -4.12 4.69
C PHE A 265 -12.94 -3.96 5.52
N ASP A 266 -12.81 -3.87 6.85
CA ASP A 266 -13.95 -3.72 7.76
C ASP A 266 -14.70 -2.41 7.51
N SER A 267 -13.94 -1.32 7.29
CA SER A 267 -14.52 -0.02 6.92
C SER A 267 -15.21 -0.07 5.55
N VAL A 268 -14.61 -0.72 4.54
CA VAL A 268 -15.24 -0.88 3.22
C VAL A 268 -16.53 -1.70 3.31
N ARG A 269 -16.53 -2.82 4.04
CA ARG A 269 -17.73 -3.65 4.25
C ARG A 269 -18.84 -2.85 4.95
N SER A 270 -18.48 -2.16 6.03
CA SER A 270 -19.41 -1.34 6.82
C SER A 270 -19.99 -0.19 5.99
N TRP A 271 -19.18 0.42 5.13
CA TRP A 271 -19.67 1.43 4.19
C TRP A 271 -20.66 0.81 3.19
N LEU A 272 -20.31 -0.31 2.55
CA LEU A 272 -21.18 -0.97 1.57
C LEU A 272 -22.54 -1.35 2.16
N TRP A 273 -22.58 -1.84 3.40
CA TRP A 273 -23.82 -2.17 4.12
C TRP A 273 -24.86 -1.04 4.06
N HIS A 274 -24.42 0.19 4.31
CA HIS A 274 -25.29 1.37 4.37
C HIS A 274 -25.61 1.98 3.00
N HIS A 275 -24.96 1.52 1.92
CA HIS A 275 -25.05 2.11 0.58
C HIS A 275 -25.55 1.12 -0.47
N GLN A 276 -26.17 0.02 -0.05
CA GLN A 276 -26.72 -0.97 -0.98
C GLN A 276 -27.87 -0.38 -1.80
N TRP A 277 -27.82 -0.59 -3.11
CA TRP A 277 -28.83 -0.09 -4.02
C TRP A 277 -30.04 -1.01 -4.06
N VAL A 278 -31.11 -0.60 -3.37
CA VAL A 278 -32.35 -1.38 -3.20
C VAL A 278 -33.04 -1.71 -4.53
N ALA A 279 -32.88 -0.87 -5.56
CA ALA A 279 -33.50 -1.09 -6.89
C ALA A 279 -32.63 -1.92 -7.84
N GLY A 280 -31.45 -2.38 -7.40
CA GLY A 280 -30.68 -3.40 -8.11
C GLY A 280 -31.40 -4.74 -8.01
N ASP A 281 -32.50 -4.88 -8.76
CA ASP A 281 -33.24 -6.13 -8.90
C ASP A 281 -32.41 -7.13 -9.71
N SER A 282 -31.50 -7.80 -9.02
CA SER A 282 -31.35 -9.22 -9.29
C SER A 282 -32.32 -9.89 -8.34
N ASN A 283 -33.31 -10.59 -8.88
CA ASN A 283 -34.05 -11.59 -8.13
C ASN A 283 -33.03 -12.65 -7.66
N PHE A 284 -32.26 -12.34 -6.61
CA PHE A 284 -31.45 -13.28 -5.84
C PHE A 284 -32.46 -14.11 -5.03
N LYS A 285 -33.26 -14.90 -5.75
CA LYS A 285 -33.87 -16.10 -5.19
C LYS A 285 -32.79 -17.16 -5.18
N LEU A 286 -31.81 -16.94 -4.30
CA LEU A 286 -30.95 -18.01 -3.85
C LEU A 286 -31.89 -18.97 -3.09
N ASN A 287 -32.48 -19.93 -3.82
CA ASN A 287 -33.33 -20.96 -3.23
C ASN A 287 -32.44 -22.06 -2.62
N ASP A 288 -31.43 -21.63 -1.87
CA ASP A 288 -30.38 -22.44 -1.26
C ASP A 288 -30.38 -22.23 0.26
N HIS A 289 -31.54 -22.40 0.91
CA HIS A 289 -31.67 -22.19 2.37
C HIS A 289 -31.34 -20.77 2.88
N HIS A 290 -31.01 -19.79 2.02
CA HIS A 290 -30.71 -18.41 2.40
C HIS A 290 -31.77 -17.48 1.81
N SER A 291 -32.99 -17.59 2.34
CA SER A 291 -34.03 -16.60 2.05
C SER A 291 -33.69 -15.30 2.78
N PHE A 292 -33.02 -14.38 2.09
CA PHE A 292 -32.94 -13.00 2.54
C PHE A 292 -34.30 -12.35 2.25
N THR A 293 -35.09 -12.15 3.32
CA THR A 293 -36.39 -11.47 3.26
C THR A 293 -36.24 -9.98 3.01
N ASP A 294 -35.09 -9.43 3.40
CA ASP A 294 -34.66 -8.07 3.10
C ASP A 294 -33.63 -8.11 1.96
N ARG A 295 -33.59 -7.11 1.07
CA ARG A 295 -32.66 -7.05 -0.08
C ARG A 295 -31.18 -6.89 0.30
N GLN A 296 -30.81 -7.29 1.51
CA GLN A 296 -29.47 -7.28 2.06
C GLN A 296 -28.86 -8.68 1.94
N THR A 297 -27.67 -8.76 1.33
CA THR A 297 -26.99 -10.04 1.04
C THR A 297 -25.95 -10.47 2.08
N PHE A 298 -25.77 -9.66 3.13
CA PHE A 298 -24.87 -9.97 4.26
C PHE A 298 -25.44 -9.39 5.56
N THR A 299 -24.66 -9.31 6.64
CA THR A 299 -25.10 -8.76 7.94
C THR A 299 -24.26 -7.56 8.36
N GLU A 300 -24.86 -6.64 9.11
CA GLU A 300 -24.16 -5.44 9.66
C GLU A 300 -22.98 -5.84 10.55
N VAL A 301 -23.26 -6.73 11.52
CA VAL A 301 -22.28 -7.33 12.41
C VAL A 301 -22.09 -8.79 11.97
N PRO A 302 -20.89 -9.15 11.47
CA PRO A 302 -20.62 -10.51 11.04
C PRO A 302 -20.69 -11.50 12.19
N LEU A 303 -21.08 -12.74 11.88
CA LEU A 303 -21.12 -13.85 12.84
C LEU A 303 -19.73 -14.18 13.44
N HIS A 304 -18.67 -13.88 12.70
CA HIS A 304 -17.29 -14.08 13.13
C HIS A 304 -16.57 -12.74 13.30
N SER A 305 -15.65 -12.67 14.27
CA SER A 305 -14.82 -11.47 14.46
C SER A 305 -13.95 -11.20 13.22
N MET A 306 -13.53 -9.95 13.01
CA MET A 306 -12.62 -9.60 11.90
C MET A 306 -11.35 -10.45 11.90
N GLY A 307 -10.80 -10.73 13.09
CA GLY A 307 -9.63 -11.59 13.21
C GLY A 307 -9.87 -13.01 12.70
N GLN A 308 -11.06 -13.58 12.93
CA GLN A 308 -11.42 -14.90 12.43
C GLN A 308 -11.63 -14.88 10.91
N LEU A 309 -12.30 -13.85 10.37
CA LEU A 309 -12.47 -13.72 8.92
C LEU A 309 -11.14 -13.62 8.17
N TRP A 310 -10.16 -12.89 8.72
CA TRP A 310 -8.82 -12.78 8.13
C TRP A 310 -8.02 -14.08 8.20
N ARG A 311 -8.20 -14.89 9.25
CA ARG A 311 -7.51 -16.17 9.41
C ARG A 311 -8.20 -17.34 8.71
N GLY A 312 -9.51 -17.24 8.51
CA GLY A 312 -10.36 -18.34 8.06
C GLY A 312 -10.69 -19.37 9.14
N TYR A 313 -10.46 -19.06 10.43
CA TYR A 313 -10.82 -19.89 11.60
C TYR A 313 -10.82 -19.05 12.91
#